data_AF-A0AAV2HDI2-F1
#
_entry.id   AF-A0AAV2HDI2-F1
#
_cell.length_a   1.000
_cell.length_b   1.000
_cell.length_c   1.000
_cell.angle_alpha   90.00
_cell.angle_beta   90.00
_cell.angle_gamma   90.00
#
_symmetry.space_group_name_H-M   'P 1'
#
loop_
_entity.id
_entity.type
_entity.pdbx_description
1 polymer ?
#
loop_
_entity_poly.entity_id
_entity_poly.type
_entity_poly.pdbx_seq_one_letter_code
_entity_poly.pdbx_strand_id
1 'polypeptide(L)'
;MIIAIVPNRRLRTVRNILLVHLGGVGLMSSIFTTMFPAVTTFHGKWVGGKTMCQTYAYVTCVFTSVSVWTIAALSWDKYQTIASPLHHSLTATIRKMLPCFGVFWGCGLILSLPPLFGANEYSLHRTMGICGVNFSSTAGRWYTCVLVCLSFIFPFCLMIYCYAHIFRIARTQS
;
A
#
# COMPACT_ATOMS: atom_id res chain seq x y z
N MET A 1 3.84 15.36 10.76
CA MET A 1 2.41 14.99 10.85
C MET A 1 2.13 13.96 11.95
N ILE A 2 2.90 12.86 12.03
CA ILE A 2 2.73 11.78 13.03
C ILE A 2 2.86 12.28 14.49
N ILE A 3 3.86 13.12 14.78
CA ILE A 3 4.17 13.61 16.14
C ILE A 3 3.07 14.54 16.70
N ALA A 4 2.30 15.22 15.83
CA ALA A 4 1.30 16.20 16.25
C ALA A 4 -0.04 15.59 16.70
N ILE A 5 -0.35 14.35 16.29
CA ILE A 5 -1.66 13.71 16.54
C ILE A 5 -1.63 12.85 17.81
N VAL A 6 -0.47 12.30 18.18
CA VAL A 6 -0.31 11.41 19.35
C VAL A 6 -0.74 12.06 20.68
N PRO A 7 -0.45 13.35 20.96
CA PRO A 7 -0.79 13.94 22.26
C PRO A 7 -2.28 14.32 22.39
N ASN A 8 -3.00 14.53 21.29
CA ASN A 8 -4.26 15.27 21.32
C ASN A 8 -5.48 14.36 21.17
N ARG A 9 -6.17 14.04 22.28
CA ARG A 9 -7.36 13.16 22.29
C ARG A 9 -8.48 13.62 21.36
N ARG A 10 -8.63 14.94 21.12
CA ARG A 10 -9.61 15.51 20.17
C ARG A 10 -9.32 15.15 18.71
N LEU A 11 -8.09 14.76 18.37
CA LEU A 11 -7.68 14.38 17.02
C LEU A 11 -7.72 12.88 16.78
N ARG A 12 -8.19 12.05 17.73
CA ARG A 12 -8.19 10.59 17.61
C ARG A 12 -9.38 10.06 16.80
N THR A 13 -9.58 10.62 15.61
CA THR A 13 -10.60 10.16 14.65
C THR A 13 -10.03 9.04 13.79
N VAL A 14 -10.90 8.11 13.39
CA VAL A 14 -10.67 7.04 12.40
C VAL A 14 -9.79 7.49 11.22
N ARG A 15 -10.14 8.61 10.59
CA ARG A 15 -9.36 9.24 9.50
C ARG A 15 -7.92 9.60 9.88
N ASN A 16 -7.72 10.20 11.05
CA ASN A 16 -6.40 10.66 11.48
C ASN A 16 -5.47 9.48 11.77
N ILE A 17 -6.02 8.37 12.27
CA ILE A 17 -5.25 7.13 12.47
C ILE A 17 -4.82 6.54 11.12
N LEU A 18 -5.69 6.51 10.11
CA LEU A 18 -5.29 6.10 8.75
C LEU A 18 -4.19 7.00 8.17
N LEU A 19 -4.29 8.31 8.35
CA LEU A 19 -3.26 9.25 7.88
C LEU A 19 -1.92 9.03 8.58
N VAL A 20 -1.93 8.77 9.89
CA VAL A 20 -0.72 8.46 10.65
C VAL A 20 -0.12 7.12 10.18
N HIS A 21 -0.94 6.09 9.99
CA HIS A 21 -0.49 4.80 9.46
C HIS A 21 0.12 4.95 8.08
N LEU A 22 -0.56 5.64 7.16
CA LEU A 22 -0.07 5.92 5.81
C LEU A 22 1.25 6.69 5.85
N GLY A 23 1.34 7.73 6.69
CA GLY A 23 2.57 8.51 6.86
C GLY A 23 3.72 7.66 7.39
N GLY A 24 3.46 6.78 8.36
CA GLY A 24 4.46 5.87 8.92
C GLY A 24 4.97 4.87 7.90
N VAL A 25 4.05 4.21 7.18
CA VAL A 25 4.38 3.27 6.10
C VAL A 25 5.13 3.96 4.98
N GLY A 26 4.68 5.15 4.56
CA GLY A 26 5.31 5.93 3.51
C GLY A 26 6.74 6.33 3.85
N LEU A 27 6.98 6.84 5.07
CA LEU A 27 8.33 7.19 5.53
C LEU A 27 9.26 5.96 5.57
N MET A 28 8.78 4.83 6.10
CA MET A 28 9.57 3.60 6.16
C MET A 28 9.89 3.08 4.75
N SER A 29 8.90 3.09 3.86
CA SER A 29 9.09 2.73 2.45
C SER A 29 10.13 3.63 1.80
N SER A 30 9.99 4.97 1.92
CA SER A 30 10.92 5.93 1.34
C SER A 30 12.35 5.74 1.85
N ILE A 31 12.55 5.55 3.15
CA ILE A 31 13.88 5.29 3.73
C ILE A 31 14.47 4.03 3.11
N PHE A 32 13.69 2.94 3.01
CA PHE A 32 14.14 1.68 2.45
C PHE A 32 14.48 1.79 0.95
N THR A 33 13.61 2.43 0.18
CA THR A 33 13.76 2.61 -1.27
C THR A 33 14.85 3.60 -1.65
N THR A 34 15.25 4.50 -0.76
CA THR A 34 16.33 5.45 -1.04
C THR A 34 17.68 4.91 -0.53
N MET A 35 17.72 4.32 0.66
CA MET A 35 18.96 3.88 1.28
C MET A 35 19.62 2.72 0.53
N PHE A 36 18.85 1.70 0.12
CA PHE A 36 19.40 0.51 -0.54
C PHE A 36 19.92 0.78 -1.96
N PRO A 37 19.16 1.45 -2.85
CA PRO A 37 19.65 1.77 -4.18
C PRO A 37 20.77 2.81 -4.19
N ALA A 38 20.82 3.75 -3.22
CA ALA A 38 21.90 4.72 -3.14
C ALA A 38 23.27 4.04 -3.09
N VAL A 39 23.42 2.98 -2.28
CA VAL A 39 24.65 2.17 -2.21
C VAL A 39 24.98 1.56 -3.57
N THR A 40 23.98 1.13 -4.33
CA THR A 40 24.18 0.54 -5.67
C THR A 40 24.55 1.57 -6.72
N THR A 41 24.03 2.79 -6.62
CA THR A 41 24.37 3.91 -7.51
C THR A 41 25.81 4.35 -7.29
N PHE A 42 26.28 4.44 -6.03
CA PHE A 42 27.68 4.75 -5.73
C PHE A 42 28.67 3.72 -6.28
N HIS A 43 28.30 2.44 -6.30
CA HIS A 43 29.13 1.36 -6.81
C HIS A 43 28.92 1.02 -8.30
N GLY A 44 27.95 1.66 -8.97
CA GLY A 44 27.58 1.40 -10.37
C GLY A 44 26.98 0.01 -10.64
N LYS A 45 26.72 -0.80 -9.60
CA LYS A 45 26.15 -2.15 -9.69
C LYS A 45 25.48 -2.56 -8.38
N TRP A 46 24.54 -3.49 -8.45
CA TRP A 46 23.90 -4.05 -7.25
C TRP A 46 24.89 -4.87 -6.42
N VAL A 47 25.32 -4.33 -5.27
CA VAL A 47 26.36 -4.94 -4.42
C VAL A 47 25.78 -5.91 -3.39
N GLY A 48 24.47 -5.84 -3.10
CA GLY A 48 23.83 -6.64 -2.05
C GLY A 48 23.60 -8.12 -2.38
N GLY A 49 23.99 -8.58 -3.58
CA GLY A 49 23.72 -9.95 -4.03
C GLY A 49 22.23 -10.25 -4.24
N LYS A 50 21.92 -11.52 -4.56
CA LYS A 50 20.56 -11.98 -4.91
C LYS A 50 19.59 -11.94 -3.73
N THR A 51 20.06 -12.26 -2.52
CA THR A 51 19.23 -12.29 -1.31
C THR A 51 18.76 -10.89 -0.91
N MET A 52 19.63 -9.88 -0.88
CA MET A 52 19.20 -8.50 -0.60
C MET A 52 18.28 -7.97 -1.69
N CYS A 53 18.49 -8.37 -2.95
CA CYS A 53 17.63 -8.00 -4.07
C CYS A 53 16.20 -8.52 -3.87
N GLN A 54 16.07 -9.80 -3.48
CA GLN A 54 14.80 -10.44 -3.18
C GLN A 54 14.11 -9.80 -1.97
N THR A 55 14.84 -9.58 -0.87
CA THR A 55 14.30 -8.92 0.33
C THR A 55 13.85 -7.50 0.03
N TYR A 56 14.64 -6.73 -0.73
CA TYR A 56 14.30 -5.38 -1.12
C TYR A 56 13.01 -5.31 -1.93
N ALA A 57 12.90 -6.15 -2.96
CA ALA A 57 11.71 -6.21 -3.80
C ALA A 57 10.48 -6.64 -2.99
N TYR A 58 10.62 -7.64 -2.11
CA TYR A 58 9.57 -8.09 -1.21
C TYR A 58 9.07 -6.96 -0.31
N VAL A 59 9.97 -6.33 0.44
CA VAL A 59 9.64 -5.27 1.41
C VAL A 59 8.97 -4.08 0.71
N THR A 60 9.49 -3.68 -0.46
CA THR A 60 8.91 -2.58 -1.25
C THR A 60 7.52 -2.92 -1.77
N CYS A 61 7.29 -4.16 -2.22
CA CYS A 61 5.96 -4.63 -2.63
C CYS A 61 4.95 -4.62 -1.47
N VAL A 62 5.35 -5.12 -0.29
CA VAL A 62 4.50 -5.15 0.90
C VAL A 62 4.10 -3.73 1.31
N PHE A 63 5.05 -2.80 1.45
CA PHE A 63 4.76 -1.43 1.86
C PHE A 63 3.91 -0.69 0.83
N THR A 64 4.13 -0.92 -0.46
CA THR A 64 3.31 -0.32 -1.52
C THR A 64 1.88 -0.84 -1.45
N SER A 65 1.68 -2.15 -1.32
CA SER A 65 0.36 -2.76 -1.19
C SER A 65 -0.39 -2.21 0.03
N VAL A 66 0.27 -2.17 1.20
CA VAL A 66 -0.31 -1.61 2.44
C VAL A 66 -0.69 -0.14 2.27
N SER A 67 0.14 0.65 1.58
CA SER A 67 -0.14 2.07 1.30
C SER A 67 -1.38 2.24 0.43
N VAL A 68 -1.47 1.49 -0.67
CA VAL A 68 -2.61 1.55 -1.60
C VAL A 68 -3.91 1.16 -0.90
N TRP A 69 -3.90 0.08 -0.11
CA TRP A 69 -5.05 -0.31 0.69
C TRP A 69 -5.44 0.74 1.75
N THR A 70 -4.45 1.37 2.39
CA THR A 70 -4.70 2.46 3.34
C THR A 70 -5.35 3.66 2.65
N ILE A 71 -4.89 4.03 1.45
CA ILE A 71 -5.49 5.11 0.63
C ILE A 71 -6.91 4.75 0.21
N ALA A 72 -7.15 3.51 -0.21
CA ALA A 72 -8.49 3.05 -0.58
C ALA A 72 -9.46 3.13 0.61
N ALA A 73 -9.01 2.76 1.81
CA ALA A 73 -9.78 2.92 3.04
C ALA A 73 -10.04 4.40 3.40
N LEU A 74 -9.06 5.29 3.17
CA LEU A 74 -9.23 6.74 3.30
C LEU A 74 -10.30 7.28 2.34
N SER A 75 -10.29 6.85 1.08
CA SER A 75 -11.30 7.21 0.09
C SER A 75 -12.69 6.73 0.49
N TRP A 76 -12.80 5.51 1.03
CA TRP A 76 -14.06 4.95 1.52
C TRP A 76 -14.60 5.71 2.75
N ASP A 77 -13.74 6.02 3.74
CA ASP A 77 -14.12 6.84 4.90
C ASP A 77 -14.65 8.22 4.47
N LYS A 78 -13.96 8.86 3.52
CA LYS A 78 -14.39 10.14 2.94
C LYS A 78 -15.73 10.00 2.24
N TYR A 79 -15.93 8.95 1.44
CA TYR A 79 -17.21 8.67 0.79
C TYR A 79 -18.34 8.56 1.81
N GLN A 80 -18.19 7.74 2.86
CA GLN A 80 -19.21 7.58 3.89
C GLN A 80 -19.52 8.90 4.63
N THR A 81 -18.49 9.72 4.88
CA THR A 81 -18.68 11.03 5.54
C THR A 81 -19.54 11.97 4.67
N ILE A 82 -19.31 12.00 3.37
CA ILE A 82 -19.99 12.92 2.43
C ILE A 82 -21.37 12.39 2.05
N ALA A 83 -21.48 11.10 1.73
CA ALA A 83 -22.71 10.50 1.24
C ALA A 83 -23.74 10.21 2.34
N SER A 84 -23.31 9.94 3.58
CA SER A 84 -24.21 9.56 4.67
C SER A 84 -23.64 9.92 6.05
N PRO A 85 -23.66 11.21 6.43
CA PRO A 85 -23.06 11.68 7.69
C PRO A 85 -23.67 11.04 8.94
N LEU A 86 -24.98 10.72 8.94
CA LEU A 86 -25.64 10.03 10.05
C LEU A 86 -25.20 8.58 10.22
N HIS A 87 -24.92 7.87 9.12
CA HIS A 87 -24.45 6.48 9.20
C HIS A 87 -22.96 6.41 9.55
N HIS A 88 -22.17 7.39 9.13
CA HIS A 88 -20.75 7.49 9.47
C HIS A 88 -20.52 7.61 10.99
N SER A 89 -21.29 8.45 11.69
CA SER A 89 -21.13 8.63 13.15
C SER A 89 -21.36 7.33 13.95
N LEU A 90 -22.25 6.46 13.47
CA LEU A 90 -22.55 5.15 14.07
C LEU A 90 -21.56 4.06 13.65
N THR A 91 -20.98 4.17 12.44
CA THR A 91 -20.17 3.10 11.85
C THR A 91 -18.67 3.30 12.03
N ALA A 92 -18.20 4.54 12.11
CA ALA A 92 -16.78 4.90 12.20
C ALA A 92 -16.23 4.73 13.63
N THR A 93 -16.00 3.49 14.03
CA THR A 93 -15.34 3.17 15.31
C THR A 93 -13.90 2.74 15.09
N ILE A 94 -12.96 3.31 15.86
CA ILE A 94 -11.54 2.93 15.86
C ILE A 94 -11.35 1.41 16.04
N ARG A 95 -12.20 0.76 16.85
CA ARG A 95 -12.19 -0.69 17.08
C ARG A 95 -12.41 -1.50 15.79
N LYS A 96 -13.20 -1.00 14.85
CA LYS A 96 -13.45 -1.66 13.55
C LYS A 96 -12.29 -1.45 12.57
N MET A 97 -11.42 -0.46 12.78
CA MET A 97 -10.25 -0.21 11.94
C MET A 97 -9.04 -1.07 12.28
N LEU A 98 -8.87 -1.46 13.54
CA LEU A 98 -7.79 -2.33 13.98
C LEU A 98 -7.66 -3.62 13.14
N PRO A 99 -8.74 -4.39 12.90
CA PRO A 99 -8.67 -5.57 12.05
C PRO A 99 -8.35 -5.24 10.58
N CYS A 100 -8.76 -4.07 10.06
CA CYS A 100 -8.43 -3.67 8.68
C CYS A 100 -6.92 -3.51 8.48
N PHE A 101 -6.18 -3.00 9.46
CA PHE A 101 -4.72 -2.98 9.38
C PHE A 101 -4.15 -4.40 9.28
N GLY A 102 -4.67 -5.32 10.09
CA GLY A 102 -4.32 -6.74 9.99
C GLY A 102 -4.55 -7.31 8.59
N VAL A 103 -5.66 -6.95 7.94
CA VAL A 103 -5.96 -7.35 6.56
C VAL A 103 -4.97 -6.72 5.57
N PHE A 104 -4.67 -5.41 5.67
CA PHE A 104 -3.76 -4.74 4.74
C PHE A 104 -2.36 -5.36 4.79
N TRP A 105 -1.85 -5.56 6.01
CA TRP A 105 -0.56 -6.21 6.23
C TRP A 105 -0.59 -7.68 5.82
N GLY A 106 -1.64 -8.42 6.17
CA GLY A 106 -1.84 -9.81 5.77
C GLY A 106 -1.85 -9.98 4.26
N CYS A 107 -2.65 -9.19 3.54
CA CYS A 107 -2.67 -9.18 2.08
C CYS A 107 -1.30 -8.84 1.51
N GLY A 108 -0.62 -7.80 2.01
CA GLY A 108 0.72 -7.42 1.55
C GLY A 108 1.74 -8.55 1.74
N LEU A 109 1.80 -9.13 2.94
CA LEU A 109 2.74 -10.21 3.29
C LEU A 109 2.44 -11.48 2.52
N ILE A 110 1.19 -11.98 2.56
CA ILE A 110 0.78 -13.25 1.93
C ILE A 110 0.93 -13.17 0.41
N LEU A 111 0.53 -12.06 -0.21
CA LEU A 111 0.64 -11.88 -1.66
C LEU A 111 2.06 -11.54 -2.12
N SER A 112 3.02 -11.31 -1.22
CA SER A 112 4.41 -11.08 -1.60
C SER A 112 5.32 -12.24 -1.23
N LEU A 113 4.86 -13.19 -0.40
CA LEU A 113 5.66 -14.33 0.10
C LEU A 113 6.00 -15.38 -0.98
N PRO A 114 5.08 -15.81 -1.87
CA PRO A 114 5.34 -16.89 -2.83
C PRO A 114 6.56 -16.74 -3.76
N PRO A 115 6.93 -15.54 -4.24
CA PRO A 115 8.19 -15.33 -4.99
C PRO A 115 9.46 -15.61 -4.16
N LEU A 116 9.38 -15.60 -2.83
CA LEU A 116 10.51 -16.00 -1.97
C LEU A 116 10.63 -17.53 -1.85
N PHE A 117 9.54 -18.28 -2.03
CA PHE A 117 9.51 -19.74 -1.94
C PHE A 117 9.63 -20.45 -3.30
N GLY A 118 10.00 -19.72 -4.37
CA GLY A 118 10.29 -20.30 -5.68
C GLY A 118 9.09 -20.40 -6.63
N ALA A 119 7.93 -19.83 -6.31
CA ALA A 119 6.81 -19.72 -7.25
C ALA A 119 7.07 -18.66 -8.35
N ASN A 120 7.99 -17.73 -8.09
CA ASN A 120 8.47 -16.69 -9.00
C ASN A 120 9.88 -16.25 -8.59
N GLU A 121 10.55 -15.47 -9.43
CA GLU A 121 11.88 -14.95 -9.13
C GLU A 121 11.84 -13.42 -9.07
N TYR A 122 12.33 -12.83 -7.97
CA TYR A 122 12.69 -11.42 -7.97
C TYR A 122 14.04 -11.27 -8.67
N SER A 123 14.02 -10.59 -9.81
CA SER A 123 15.18 -10.42 -10.67
C SER A 123 15.64 -8.97 -10.66
N LEU A 124 16.95 -8.78 -10.77
CA LEU A 124 17.51 -7.46 -11.06
C LEU A 124 17.08 -7.04 -12.48
N HIS A 125 16.32 -5.95 -12.57
CA HIS A 125 16.08 -5.31 -13.85
C HIS A 125 17.35 -4.58 -14.27
N ARG A 126 18.14 -5.21 -15.17
CA ARG A 126 19.44 -4.67 -15.61
C ARG A 126 19.34 -3.25 -16.20
N THR A 127 18.21 -2.92 -16.82
CA THR A 127 17.95 -1.59 -17.40
C THR A 127 17.67 -0.51 -16.36
N MET A 128 17.04 -0.87 -15.24
CA MET A 128 16.59 0.08 -14.22
C MET A 128 17.48 0.06 -12.95
N GLY A 129 18.44 -0.86 -12.85
CA GLY A 129 19.31 -1.02 -11.69
C GLY A 129 18.60 -1.43 -10.40
N ILE A 130 17.31 -1.76 -10.47
CA ILE A 130 16.46 -2.08 -9.32
C ILE A 130 16.00 -3.53 -9.34
N CYS A 131 15.75 -4.05 -8.14
CA CYS A 131 15.21 -5.38 -7.93
C CYS A 131 13.69 -5.36 -7.90
N GLY A 132 13.05 -6.24 -8.66
CA GLY A 132 11.60 -6.30 -8.78
C GLY A 132 11.09 -7.66 -9.23
N VAL A 133 9.76 -7.80 -9.30
CA VAL A 133 9.12 -9.03 -9.78
C VAL A 133 9.49 -9.27 -11.24
N ASN A 134 9.91 -10.50 -11.58
CA ASN A 134 10.16 -10.86 -12.97
C ASN A 134 8.84 -11.19 -13.68
N PHE A 135 8.39 -10.28 -14.55
CA PHE A 135 7.17 -10.45 -15.34
C PHE A 135 7.35 -11.36 -16.58
N SER A 136 8.59 -11.74 -16.91
CA SER A 136 8.90 -12.50 -18.13
C SER A 136 8.74 -14.02 -17.98
N SER A 137 8.69 -14.53 -16.74
CA SER A 137 8.54 -15.98 -16.51
C SER A 137 7.10 -16.46 -16.74
N THR A 138 6.92 -17.37 -17.69
CA THR A 138 5.62 -17.96 -18.04
C THR A 138 5.03 -18.80 -16.90
N ALA A 139 5.88 -19.44 -16.08
CA ALA A 139 5.47 -20.35 -15.01
C ALA A 139 4.76 -19.63 -13.85
N GLY A 140 5.08 -18.36 -13.61
CA GLY A 140 4.53 -17.58 -12.50
C GLY A 140 3.56 -16.47 -12.91
N ARG A 141 3.14 -16.44 -14.17
CA ARG A 141 2.30 -15.35 -14.74
C ARG A 141 0.92 -15.26 -14.08
N TRP A 142 0.26 -16.40 -13.82
CA TRP A 142 -1.03 -16.44 -13.11
C TRP A 142 -0.93 -15.81 -11.71
N TYR A 143 0.10 -16.20 -10.96
CA TYR A 143 0.37 -15.65 -9.64
C TYR A 143 0.56 -14.13 -9.68
N THR A 144 1.39 -13.65 -10.61
CA THR A 144 1.67 -12.22 -10.76
C THR A 144 0.40 -11.45 -11.14
N CYS A 145 -0.47 -12.02 -11.98
CA CYS A 145 -1.78 -11.46 -12.27
C CYS A 145 -2.65 -11.35 -11.01
N VAL A 146 -2.76 -12.41 -10.20
CA VAL A 146 -3.54 -12.39 -8.95
C VAL A 146 -2.99 -11.36 -7.97
N LEU A 147 -1.67 -11.28 -7.81
CA LEU A 147 -0.98 -10.30 -6.97
C LEU A 147 -1.34 -8.87 -7.39
N VAL A 148 -1.21 -8.56 -8.68
CA VAL A 148 -1.52 -7.23 -9.23
C VAL A 148 -3.00 -6.91 -9.10
N CYS A 149 -3.88 -7.87 -9.41
CA CYS A 149 -5.33 -7.68 -9.32
C CYS A 149 -5.77 -7.35 -7.89
N LEU A 150 -5.29 -8.09 -6.89
CA LEU A 150 -5.70 -7.90 -5.50
C LEU A 150 -5.00 -6.72 -4.82
N SER A 151 -3.72 -6.49 -5.12
CA SER A 151 -2.94 -5.43 -4.46
C SER A 151 -3.11 -4.05 -5.09
N PHE A 152 -3.51 -3.98 -6.36
CA PHE A 152 -3.60 -2.71 -7.10
C PHE A 152 -4.94 -2.50 -7.77
N ILE A 153 -5.40 -3.41 -8.63
CA ILE A 153 -6.61 -3.18 -9.45
C ILE A 153 -7.85 -3.03 -8.56
N PHE A 154 -8.05 -3.96 -7.62
CA PHE A 154 -9.18 -3.91 -6.70
C PHE A 154 -9.24 -2.60 -5.88
N PRO A 155 -8.17 -2.19 -5.16
CA PRO A 155 -8.21 -0.91 -4.45
C PRO A 155 -8.35 0.29 -5.38
N PHE A 156 -7.79 0.28 -6.59
CA PHE A 156 -8.01 1.33 -7.60
C PHE A 156 -9.48 1.45 -8.00
N CYS A 157 -10.13 0.33 -8.32
CA CYS A 157 -11.55 0.31 -8.68
C CYS A 157 -12.40 0.86 -7.53
N LEU A 158 -12.09 0.49 -6.28
CA LEU A 158 -12.77 1.02 -5.09
C LEU A 158 -12.60 2.53 -4.98
N MET A 159 -11.38 3.04 -5.19
CA MET A 159 -11.10 4.48 -5.17
C MET A 159 -11.87 5.22 -6.27
N ILE A 160 -11.85 4.72 -7.51
CA ILE A 160 -12.57 5.33 -8.64
C ILE A 160 -14.07 5.36 -8.35
N TYR A 161 -14.64 4.27 -7.86
CA TYR A 161 -16.04 4.20 -7.47
C TYR A 161 -16.39 5.27 -6.42
N CYS A 162 -15.60 5.35 -5.34
CA CYS A 162 -15.80 6.34 -4.29
C CYS A 162 -15.75 7.77 -4.84
N TYR A 163 -14.71 8.10 -5.62
CA TYR A 163 -14.53 9.45 -6.15
C TYR A 163 -15.58 9.83 -7.18
N ALA A 164 -15.97 8.91 -8.07
CA ALA A 164 -17.02 9.15 -9.05
C ALA A 164 -18.36 9.47 -8.35
N HIS A 165 -18.69 8.73 -7.29
CA HIS A 165 -19.93 8.96 -6.55
C HIS A 165 -19.89 10.26 -5.74
N ILE A 166 -18.76 10.58 -5.10
CA ILE A 166 -18.56 11.88 -4.43
C ILE A 166 -18.75 13.03 -5.43
N PHE A 167 -18.16 12.92 -6.63
CA PHE A 167 -18.28 13.93 -7.66
C PHE A 167 -19.71 14.11 -8.15
N ARG A 168 -20.47 13.02 -8.30
CA ARG A 168 -21.90 13.08 -8.63
C ARG A 168 -22.70 13.83 -7.56
N ILE A 169 -22.52 13.50 -6.28
CA ILE A 169 -23.19 14.19 -5.17
C ILE A 169 -22.85 15.68 -5.17
N ALA A 170 -21.57 16.01 -5.35
CA ALA A 170 -21.11 17.41 -5.37
C ALA A 170 -21.74 18.21 -6.52
N ARG A 171 -21.94 17.59 -7.70
CA ARG A 171 -22.62 18.23 -8.84
C ARG A 171 -24.14 18.36 -8.67
N THR A 172 -24.78 17.52 -7.87
CA THR A 172 -26.22 17.65 -7.60
C THR A 172 -26.52 18.78 -6.61
N GLN A 173 -25.52 19.26 -5.86
CA GLN A 173 -25.63 20.39 -4.94
C GLN A 173 -25.26 21.75 -5.55
N SER A 174 -24.75 21.78 -6.78
CA SER A 174 -24.46 22.99 -7.57
C SER A 174 -25.57 23.29 -8.54
#